data_AF-U3BIS1-F1
#
_entry.id   AF-U3BIS1-F1
#
_cell.length_a   1.000
_cell.length_b   1.000
_cell.length_c   1.000
_cell.angle_alpha   90.00
_cell.angle_beta   90.00
_cell.angle_gamma   90.00
#
_symmetry.space_group_name_H-M   'P 1'
#
loop_
_entity.id
_entity.type
_entity.pdbx_description
1 polymer ?
#
loop_
_entity_poly.entity_id
_entity_poly.type
_entity_poly.pdbx_seq_one_letter_code
_entity_poly.pdbx_strand_id
1 'polypeptide(L)'
;MSSNDSYFLALENRGLEKVKVQWLNHKHGRPESKNWYLVRHWIEEQEQKQRNINASVKEVLTLKGFEYSAESNKIQRNMLCVLALTLIVTTVFDLITILQAQT
;
A
#
# COMPACT_ATOMS: atom_id res chain seq x y z
N MET A 1 -21.52 -25.29 -24.43
CA MET A 1 -20.89 -24.11 -23.78
C MET A 1 -19.38 -24.36 -23.67
N SER A 2 -18.57 -24.07 -24.70
CA SER A 2 -17.11 -24.35 -24.64
C SER A 2 -16.21 -23.41 -25.47
N SER A 3 -16.77 -22.63 -26.42
CA SER A 3 -15.95 -21.79 -27.32
C SER A 3 -15.49 -20.47 -26.69
N ASN A 4 -16.25 -19.92 -25.73
CA ASN A 4 -15.92 -18.62 -25.13
C ASN A 4 -14.91 -18.77 -23.99
N ASP A 5 -14.99 -19.85 -23.21
CA ASP A 5 -14.10 -20.09 -22.06
C ASP A 5 -12.65 -20.32 -22.53
N SER A 6 -12.46 -21.08 -23.61
CA SER A 6 -11.15 -21.25 -24.23
C SER A 6 -10.58 -19.94 -24.78
N TYR A 7 -11.45 -19.05 -25.27
CA TYR A 7 -11.05 -17.74 -25.77
C TYR A 7 -10.60 -16.81 -24.62
N PHE A 8 -11.35 -16.76 -23.52
CA PHE A 8 -10.96 -15.98 -22.34
C PHE A 8 -9.67 -16.52 -21.70
N LEU A 9 -9.48 -17.84 -21.66
CA LEU A 9 -8.22 -18.45 -21.20
C LEU A 9 -7.03 -18.02 -22.07
N ALA A 10 -7.22 -17.92 -23.39
CA ALA A 10 -6.19 -17.44 -24.29
C ALA A 10 -5.86 -15.94 -24.09
N LEU A 11 -6.85 -15.12 -23.73
CA LEU A 11 -6.62 -13.72 -23.37
C LEU A 11 -5.86 -13.60 -22.04
N GLU A 12 -6.23 -14.41 -21.05
CA GLU A 12 -5.56 -14.47 -19.76
C GLU A 12 -4.09 -14.88 -19.88
N ASN A 13 -3.80 -15.95 -20.63
CA ASN A 13 -2.42 -16.40 -20.89
C ASN A 13 -1.56 -15.37 -21.62
N ARG A 14 -2.16 -14.44 -22.38
CA ARG A 14 -1.43 -13.35 -23.04
C ARG A 14 -1.15 -12.16 -22.12
N GLY A 15 -1.97 -11.98 -21.10
CA GLY A 15 -1.89 -10.85 -20.17
C GLY A 15 -2.56 -9.58 -20.69
N LEU A 16 -3.08 -8.79 -19.75
CA LEU A 16 -3.91 -7.60 -20.00
C LEU A 16 -3.23 -6.56 -20.91
N GLU A 17 -1.96 -6.23 -20.67
CA GLU A 17 -1.26 -5.20 -21.45
C GLU A 17 -1.10 -5.59 -22.92
N LYS A 18 -0.70 -6.83 -23.21
CA LYS A 18 -0.53 -7.31 -24.58
C LYS A 18 -1.87 -7.36 -25.31
N VAL A 19 -2.93 -7.78 -24.62
CA VAL A 19 -4.29 -7.79 -25.17
C VAL A 19 -4.75 -6.37 -25.50
N LYS A 20 -4.55 -5.39 -24.61
CA LYS A 20 -4.87 -3.98 -24.87
C LYS A 20 -4.13 -3.41 -26.07
N VAL A 21 -2.83 -3.68 -26.19
CA VAL A 21 -2.04 -3.22 -27.34
C VAL A 21 -2.55 -3.85 -28.63
N GLN A 22 -2.90 -5.13 -28.63
CA GLN A 22 -3.45 -5.82 -29.81
C GLN A 22 -4.87 -5.36 -30.15
N TRP A 23 -5.65 -5.01 -29.13
CA TRP A 23 -6.98 -4.43 -29.23
C TRP A 23 -6.95 -3.04 -29.87
N LEU A 24 -6.08 -2.15 -29.38
CA LEU A 24 -5.86 -0.81 -29.94
C LEU A 24 -5.35 -0.86 -31.38
N ASN A 25 -4.54 -1.87 -31.70
CA ASN A 25 -4.05 -2.12 -33.06
C ASN A 25 -5.07 -2.86 -33.95
N HIS A 26 -6.32 -3.06 -33.48
CA HIS A 26 -7.39 -3.78 -34.18
C HIS A 26 -7.02 -5.20 -34.66
N LYS A 27 -5.99 -5.81 -34.06
CA LYS A 27 -5.56 -7.19 -34.35
C LYS A 27 -6.46 -8.20 -33.66
N HIS A 28 -7.05 -7.83 -32.53
CA HIS A 28 -7.99 -8.65 -31.77
C HIS A 28 -9.28 -7.87 -31.59
N GLY A 29 -10.34 -8.34 -32.23
CA GLY A 29 -11.57 -7.60 -32.35
C GLY A 29 -11.40 -6.39 -33.28
N ARG A 30 -11.94 -6.46 -34.49
CA ARG A 30 -12.19 -5.25 -35.27
C ARG A 30 -13.44 -4.58 -34.68
N PRO A 31 -13.61 -3.25 -34.75
CA PRO A 31 -14.92 -2.64 -34.49
C PRO A 31 -15.94 -3.39 -35.35
N GLU A 32 -17.08 -3.79 -34.77
CA GLU A 32 -18.13 -4.62 -35.40
C GLU A 32 -17.89 -6.14 -35.47
N SER A 33 -16.72 -6.64 -35.04
CA SER A 33 -16.52 -8.10 -34.95
C SER A 33 -17.29 -8.71 -33.77
N LYS A 34 -17.76 -9.95 -33.94
CA LYS A 34 -18.50 -10.71 -32.92
C LYS A 34 -17.77 -10.79 -31.56
N ASN A 35 -16.44 -10.81 -31.59
CA ASN A 35 -15.61 -10.94 -30.40
C ASN A 35 -15.18 -9.58 -29.82
N TRP A 36 -15.55 -8.46 -30.45
CA TRP A 36 -15.24 -7.12 -29.97
C TRP A 36 -15.82 -6.92 -28.55
N TYR A 37 -17.12 -7.09 -28.40
CA TYR A 37 -17.76 -6.89 -27.11
C TYR A 37 -17.17 -7.79 -26.00
N LEU A 38 -16.77 -9.03 -26.34
CA LEU A 38 -16.19 -9.99 -25.38
C LEU A 38 -14.82 -9.53 -24.87
N VAL A 39 -13.90 -9.15 -25.76
CA VAL A 39 -12.57 -8.69 -25.35
C VAL A 39 -12.67 -7.34 -24.64
N ARG A 40 -13.58 -6.44 -25.07
CA ARG A 40 -13.84 -5.18 -24.38
C ARG A 40 -14.26 -5.41 -22.93
N HIS A 41 -15.28 -6.23 -22.73
CA HIS A 41 -15.78 -6.56 -21.39
C HIS A 41 -14.70 -7.22 -20.54
N TRP A 42 -13.90 -8.12 -21.12
CA TRP A 42 -12.78 -8.74 -20.41
C TRP A 42 -11.72 -7.72 -20.00
N ILE A 43 -11.34 -6.78 -20.88
CA ILE A 43 -10.39 -5.71 -20.54
C ILE A 43 -10.94 -4.86 -19.37
N GLU A 44 -12.20 -4.46 -19.43
CA GLU A 44 -12.85 -3.65 -18.38
C GLU A 44 -12.88 -4.40 -17.04
N GLU A 45 -13.18 -5.70 -17.04
CA GLU A 45 -13.18 -6.54 -15.84
C GLU A 45 -11.77 -6.69 -15.24
N GLN A 46 -10.75 -6.91 -16.07
CA GLN A 46 -9.36 -7.03 -15.61
C GLN A 46 -8.81 -5.70 -15.07
N GLU A 47 -9.17 -4.57 -15.69
CA GLU A 47 -8.86 -3.25 -15.16
C GLU A 47 -9.53 -3.00 -13.80
N GLN A 48 -10.78 -3.40 -13.65
CA GLN A 48 -11.48 -3.27 -12.38
C GLN A 48 -10.84 -4.13 -11.29
N LYS A 49 -10.46 -5.38 -11.62
CA LYS A 49 -9.71 -6.25 -10.70
C LYS A 49 -8.39 -5.60 -10.29
N GLN A 50 -7.63 -5.05 -11.23
CA GLN A 50 -6.38 -4.35 -10.93
C GLN A 50 -6.60 -3.13 -10.04
N ARG A 51 -7.66 -2.35 -10.28
CA ARG A 51 -8.03 -1.19 -9.42
C ARG A 51 -8.38 -1.64 -8.00
N ASN A 52 -9.15 -2.71 -7.85
CA ASN A 52 -9.53 -3.25 -6.55
C ASN A 52 -8.30 -3.74 -5.77
N ILE A 53 -7.38 -4.44 -6.43
CA ILE A 53 -6.10 -4.87 -5.83
C ILE A 53 -5.28 -3.67 -5.39
N ASN A 54 -5.12 -2.66 -6.26
CA ASN A 54 -4.35 -1.46 -5.94
C ASN A 54 -4.98 -0.66 -4.78
N ALA A 55 -6.31 -0.61 -4.69
CA ALA A 55 -7.02 0.02 -3.59
C ALA A 55 -6.78 -0.74 -2.27
N SER A 56 -6.90 -2.07 -2.28
CA SER A 56 -6.63 -2.91 -1.11
C SER A 56 -5.18 -2.81 -0.64
N VAL A 57 -4.22 -2.83 -1.57
CA VAL A 57 -2.79 -2.63 -1.25
C VAL A 57 -2.55 -1.24 -0.66
N LYS A 58 -3.19 -0.20 -1.20
CA LYS A 58 -3.10 1.16 -0.65
C LYS A 58 -3.66 1.23 0.78
N GLU A 59 -4.81 0.62 1.04
CA GLU A 59 -5.40 0.54 2.38
C GLU A 59 -4.46 -0.17 3.37
N VAL A 60 -3.92 -1.34 2.99
CA VAL A 60 -2.97 -2.08 3.82
C VAL A 60 -1.71 -1.27 4.12
N LEU A 61 -1.13 -0.60 3.11
CA LEU A 61 0.04 0.26 3.30
C LEU A 61 -0.27 1.47 4.19
N THR A 62 -1.44 2.07 4.07
CA THR A 62 -1.86 3.15 4.97
C THR A 62 -2.03 2.67 6.40
N LEU A 63 -2.68 1.53 6.63
CA LEU A 63 -2.84 0.95 7.96
C LEU A 63 -1.49 0.63 8.61
N LYS A 64 -0.57 0.01 7.87
CA LYS A 64 0.79 -0.27 8.35
C LYS A 64 1.58 1.00 8.66
N GLY A 65 1.38 2.05 7.86
CA GLY A 65 1.95 3.38 8.11
C GLY A 65 1.38 4.05 9.36
N PHE A 66 0.08 3.91 9.61
CA PHE A 66 -0.56 4.41 10.83
C PHE A 66 -0.10 3.64 12.08
N GLU A 67 0.01 2.31 12.02
CA GLU A 67 0.52 1.48 13.12
C GLU A 67 1.97 1.86 13.48
N TYR A 68 2.85 1.96 12.48
CA TYR A 68 4.25 2.35 12.69
C TYR A 68 4.36 3.77 13.25
N SER A 69 3.54 4.71 12.76
CA SER A 69 3.48 6.08 13.28
C SER A 69 3.03 6.14 14.74
N ALA A 70 2.01 5.36 15.11
CA ALA A 70 1.53 5.29 16.49
C ALA A 70 2.56 4.69 17.45
N GLU A 71 3.26 3.64 17.03
CA GLU A 71 4.30 2.99 17.83
C GLU A 71 5.54 3.88 17.99
N SER A 72 5.97 4.55 16.91
CA SER A 72 7.05 5.55 16.95
C SER A 72 6.72 6.70 17.90
N ASN A 73 5.48 7.21 17.88
CA ASN A 73 5.07 8.32 18.75
C ASN A 73 5.08 7.91 20.24
N LYS A 74 4.69 6.65 20.54
CA LYS A 74 4.78 6.09 21.90
C LYS A 74 6.22 5.99 22.38
N ILE A 75 7.13 5.51 21.52
CA ILE A 75 8.56 5.40 21.84
C ILE A 75 9.18 6.78 22.09
N GLN A 76 8.88 7.76 21.22
CA GLN A 76 9.36 9.14 21.37
C GLN A 76 8.88 9.78 22.68
N ARG A 77 7.60 9.62 23.05
CA ARG A 77 7.09 10.10 24.35
C ARG A 77 7.79 9.43 25.52
N ASN A 78 7.98 8.11 25.49
CA ASN A 78 8.64 7.38 26.57
C ASN A 78 10.10 7.84 26.73
N MET A 79 10.81 8.01 25.62
CA MET A 79 12.19 8.50 25.63
C MET A 79 12.28 9.93 26.18
N LEU A 80 11.33 10.80 25.82
CA LEU A 80 11.25 12.17 26.36
C LEU A 80 10.99 12.16 27.88
N CYS A 81 10.11 11.29 28.38
CA CYS A 81 9.88 11.15 29.82
C CYS A 81 11.13 10.68 30.57
N VAL A 82 11.87 9.71 30.02
CA VAL A 82 13.11 9.22 30.63
C VAL A 82 14.18 10.33 30.65
N LEU A 83 14.32 11.10 29.57
CA LEU A 83 15.22 12.24 29.51
C LEU A 83 14.84 13.34 30.51
N ALA A 84 13.55 13.63 30.67
CA ALA A 84 13.08 14.60 31.66
C ALA A 84 13.37 14.13 33.11
N LEU A 85 13.10 12.86 33.42
CA LEU A 85 13.37 12.30 34.74
C LEU A 85 14.87 12.30 35.08
N THR A 86 15.72 11.94 34.13
CA THR A 86 17.19 11.95 34.33
C THR A 86 17.72 13.37 34.55
N LEU A 87 17.20 14.38 33.86
CA LEU A 87 17.50 15.79 34.12
C LEU A 87 17.07 16.24 35.52
N ILE A 88 15.87 15.85 35.96
CA ILE A 88 15.40 16.19 37.32
C ILE A 88 16.30 15.54 38.37
N VAL A 89 16.62 14.26 38.22
CA VAL A 89 17.46 13.53 39.18
C VAL A 89 18.86 14.15 39.27
N THR A 90 19.48 14.47 38.13
CA THR A 90 20.82 15.08 38.10
C THR A 90 20.84 16.47 38.74
N THR A 91 19.89 17.33 38.39
CA THR A 91 19.79 18.67 38.98
C THR A 91 19.54 18.65 40.49
N VAL A 92 18.70 17.73 40.99
CA VAL A 92 18.48 17.55 42.43
C VAL A 92 19.75 17.05 43.12
N PHE A 93 20.46 16.10 42.50
CA PHE A 93 21.70 15.56 43.05
C PHE A 93 22.78 16.65 43.14
N ASP A 94 22.96 17.43 42.07
CA ASP A 94 23.89 18.56 42.03
C ASP A 94 23.59 19.58 43.13
N LEU A 95 22.30 19.90 43.34
CA LEU A 95 21.86 20.85 44.36
C LEU A 95 22.17 20.35 45.78
N ILE A 96 21.97 19.05 46.05
CA ILE A 96 22.30 18.42 47.34
C ILE A 96 23.82 18.48 47.57
N THR A 97 24.63 18.14 46.56
CA THR A 97 26.10 18.20 46.69
C THR A 97 26.61 19.61 46.95
N ILE A 98 26.02 20.64 46.32
CA ILE A 98 26.38 22.05 46.57
C ILE A 98 26.02 22.46 48.00
N LEU A 99 24.84 22.07 48.49
CA LEU A 99 24.39 22.34 49.86
C LEU A 99 25.32 21.70 50.90
N GLN A 100 25.74 20.45 50.67
CA GLN A 100 26.67 19.75 51.58
C GLN A 100 28.09 20.31 51.56
N ALA A 101 28.52 20.92 50.44
CA ALA A 101 29.85 21.54 50.34
C ALA A 101 29.96 22.90 51.07
N GLN A 102 28.83 23.50 51.48
CA GLN A 102 28.78 24.80 52.16
C GLN A 102 28.71 24.70 53.71
N THR A 103 28.54 23.50 54.25
CA THR A 103 28.55 23.20 55.71
C THR A 103 29.89 22.63 56.15
#